data_AF-A0A8C1CD24-F1
#
_entry.id   AF-A0A8C1CD24-F1
#
_cell.length_a   1.000
_cell.length_b   1.000
_cell.length_c   1.000
_cell.angle_alpha   90.00
_cell.angle_beta   90.00
_cell.angle_gamma   90.00
#
_symmetry.space_group_name_H-M   'P 1'
#
loop_
_entity.id
_entity.type
_entity.pdbx_description
1 polymer ?
#
loop_
_entity_poly.entity_id
_entity_poly.type
_entity_poly.pdbx_seq_one_letter_code
_entity_poly.pdbx_strand_id
1 'polypeptide(L)'
;MATGEMQNINCGCKGIRTCLRCEAEESKQHFLQENELIHYDFTYDPVSKSAVREEESGTQQSFAFPGIFLWENFVSEYEENELIARMDQDVWRESQSGRRKQDFGPKVNFKKHRVRVGNFTGLPAISRQLVDRMSKAPQLASFKPVEQCNLDYDRLRGSAIDPHLDDSWLWGEHLVTINLLSDTVLTMSLDQGWGDMGDGEVRVAVPLPRRSLIVLYGEARHRWKHAIHRKDIQGRRVCSTFRELSEEFLQGGEQEKLGSELLDIALSFKGIPL
;
A
#
# COMPACT_ATOMS: atom_id res chain seq x y z
N MET A 1 3.23 2.89 47.44
CA MET A 1 2.25 2.89 46.33
C MET A 1 2.86 3.70 45.21
N ALA A 2 3.52 3.01 44.28
CA ALA A 2 4.17 3.66 43.14
C ALA A 2 3.08 4.10 42.17
N THR A 3 2.93 5.40 42.01
CA THR A 3 2.18 6.03 40.93
C THR A 3 2.80 5.57 39.61
N GLY A 4 2.09 4.73 38.87
CA GLY A 4 2.52 4.31 37.54
C GLY A 4 2.63 5.54 36.65
N GLU A 5 3.86 5.92 36.29
CA GLU A 5 4.09 6.86 35.21
C GLU A 5 3.44 6.29 33.96
N MET A 6 2.39 6.95 33.47
CA MET A 6 1.91 6.76 32.10
C MET A 6 3.10 7.06 31.19
N GLN A 7 3.80 6.01 30.73
CA GLN A 7 4.71 6.15 29.62
C GLN A 7 3.90 6.72 28.46
N ASN A 8 4.18 7.96 28.08
CA ASN A 8 3.65 8.55 26.86
C ASN A 8 4.05 7.62 25.71
N ILE A 9 3.13 6.77 25.26
CA ILE A 9 3.35 5.88 24.13
C ILE A 9 3.40 6.79 22.91
N ASN A 10 4.60 7.21 22.50
CA ASN A 10 4.78 7.93 21.26
C ASN A 10 4.31 7.02 20.11
N CYS A 11 3.14 7.31 19.57
CA CYS A 11 2.46 6.48 18.57
C CYS A 11 1.88 7.38 17.48
N GLY A 12 1.98 6.94 16.21
CA GLY A 12 1.47 7.68 15.06
C GLY A 12 -0.05 7.58 14.84
N CYS A 13 -0.74 6.76 15.63
CA CYS A 13 -2.19 6.54 15.60
C CYS A 13 -3.00 7.83 15.87
N LYS A 14 -4.11 8.04 15.13
CA LYS A 14 -4.95 9.25 15.22
C LYS A 14 -6.42 8.91 15.02
N GLY A 15 -7.30 9.55 15.80
CA GLY A 15 -8.75 9.34 15.72
C GLY A 15 -9.11 7.87 15.98
N ILE A 16 -9.92 7.29 15.09
CA ILE A 16 -10.35 5.87 15.15
C ILE A 16 -9.23 4.88 14.81
N ARG A 17 -8.11 5.35 14.27
CA ARG A 17 -7.01 4.47 13.85
C ARG A 17 -6.14 4.14 15.05
N THR A 18 -6.23 2.90 15.51
CA THR A 18 -5.52 2.40 16.68
C THR A 18 -4.56 1.26 16.31
N CYS A 19 -3.63 0.98 17.22
CA CYS A 19 -2.74 -0.18 17.19
C CYS A 19 -2.91 -0.93 18.51
N LEU A 20 -2.36 -2.15 18.63
CA LEU A 20 -2.51 -2.95 19.85
C LEU A 20 -1.98 -2.25 21.11
N ARG A 21 -0.97 -1.38 20.96
CA ARG A 21 -0.47 -0.57 22.09
C ARG A 21 -1.45 0.52 22.51
N CYS A 22 -2.12 1.17 21.56
CA CYS A 22 -3.16 2.15 21.88
C CYS A 22 -4.36 1.48 22.56
N GLU A 23 -4.71 0.28 22.14
CA GLU A 23 -5.86 -0.47 22.65
C GLU A 23 -5.63 -1.09 24.04
N ALA A 24 -4.37 -1.20 24.48
CA ALA A 24 -4.05 -1.56 25.85
C ALA A 24 -4.47 -0.46 26.86
N GLU A 25 -4.68 0.78 26.41
CA GLU A 25 -5.22 1.87 27.22
C GLU A 25 -6.73 1.70 27.38
N GLU A 26 -7.25 1.78 28.63
CA GLU A 26 -8.68 1.60 28.94
C GLU A 26 -9.62 2.43 28.04
N SER A 27 -9.24 3.68 27.72
CA SER A 27 -10.04 4.57 26.88
C SER A 27 -10.25 4.09 25.43
N LYS A 28 -9.44 3.14 24.95
CA LYS A 28 -9.45 2.64 23.58
C LYS A 28 -9.70 1.13 23.47
N GLN A 29 -9.98 0.46 24.59
CA GLN A 29 -10.28 -0.97 24.61
C GLN A 29 -11.52 -1.34 23.78
N HIS A 30 -12.48 -0.43 23.59
CA HIS A 30 -13.67 -0.69 22.76
C HIS A 30 -13.32 -0.96 21.28
N PHE A 31 -12.18 -0.47 20.78
CA PHE A 31 -11.71 -0.77 19.42
C PHE A 31 -11.12 -2.19 19.26
N LEU A 32 -10.90 -2.92 20.36
CA LEU A 32 -10.47 -4.33 20.31
C LEU A 32 -11.55 -5.22 19.69
N GLN A 33 -12.83 -4.91 19.93
CA GLN A 33 -13.97 -5.75 19.54
C GLN A 33 -14.32 -5.67 18.04
N GLU A 34 -13.84 -4.65 17.32
CA GLU A 34 -14.14 -4.46 15.88
C GLU A 34 -13.17 -5.21 14.94
N ASN A 35 -12.08 -5.79 15.47
CA ASN A 35 -11.02 -6.40 14.65
C ASN A 35 -11.14 -7.93 14.49
N GLU A 36 -12.20 -8.56 14.97
CA GLU A 36 -12.42 -10.00 14.83
C GLU A 36 -13.48 -10.30 13.75
N LEU A 37 -13.09 -11.16 12.80
CA LEU A 37 -13.89 -11.74 11.70
C LEU A 37 -14.00 -10.90 10.41
N ILE A 38 -12.88 -10.39 9.88
CA ILE A 38 -12.85 -10.11 8.43
C ILE A 38 -13.02 -11.43 7.69
N HIS A 39 -14.13 -11.58 6.97
CA HIS A 39 -14.38 -12.67 6.03
C HIS A 39 -13.94 -12.25 4.61
N TYR A 40 -13.39 -13.20 3.86
CA TYR A 40 -13.08 -13.01 2.44
C TYR A 40 -14.11 -13.79 1.63
N ASP A 41 -14.84 -13.09 0.77
CA ASP A 41 -15.92 -13.69 0.00
C ASP A 41 -15.35 -14.41 -1.23
N PHE A 42 -14.26 -13.89 -1.79
CA PHE A 42 -13.55 -14.47 -2.92
C PHE A 42 -12.04 -14.41 -2.72
N THR A 43 -11.31 -15.24 -3.45
CA THR A 43 -9.86 -15.16 -3.62
C THR A 43 -9.54 -14.84 -5.09
N TYR A 44 -8.57 -13.97 -5.33
CA TYR A 44 -8.12 -13.67 -6.69
C TYR A 44 -7.28 -14.82 -7.25
N ASP A 45 -7.69 -15.31 -8.42
CA ASP A 45 -6.90 -16.23 -9.23
C ASP A 45 -6.13 -15.46 -10.32
N PRO A 46 -4.79 -15.41 -10.26
CA PRO A 46 -3.98 -14.69 -11.25
C PRO A 46 -4.00 -15.33 -12.64
N VAL A 47 -4.34 -16.62 -12.76
CA VAL A 47 -4.39 -17.32 -14.05
C VAL A 47 -5.63 -16.92 -14.83
N SER A 48 -6.80 -17.04 -14.22
CA SER A 48 -8.08 -16.64 -14.83
C SER A 48 -8.37 -15.14 -14.73
N LYS A 49 -7.57 -14.38 -13.95
CA LYS A 49 -7.79 -12.96 -13.63
C LYS A 49 -9.21 -12.70 -13.11
N SER A 50 -9.64 -13.59 -12.22
CA SER A 50 -11.01 -13.61 -11.69
C SER A 50 -10.99 -13.73 -10.18
N ALA A 51 -12.02 -13.19 -9.53
CA ALA A 51 -12.32 -13.46 -8.14
C ALA A 51 -13.12 -14.76 -8.09
N VAL A 52 -12.61 -15.76 -7.36
CA VAL A 52 -13.18 -17.12 -7.31
C VAL A 52 -13.54 -17.51 -5.88
N ARG A 53 -14.62 -18.28 -5.74
CA ARG A 53 -15.09 -18.87 -4.49
C ARG A 53 -15.60 -20.27 -4.78
N GLU A 54 -15.20 -21.22 -3.96
CA GLU A 54 -15.82 -22.55 -3.91
C GLU A 54 -16.89 -22.57 -2.82
N GLU A 55 -18.09 -23.00 -3.17
CA GLU A 55 -19.15 -23.26 -2.19
C GLU A 55 -19.00 -24.64 -1.56
N GLU A 56 -19.60 -24.84 -0.39
CA GLU A 56 -19.70 -26.15 0.28
C GLU A 56 -20.41 -27.19 -0.61
N SER A 57 -21.25 -26.74 -1.54
CA SER A 57 -21.94 -27.58 -2.53
C SER A 57 -21.00 -28.15 -3.62
N GLY A 58 -19.74 -27.68 -3.68
CA GLY A 58 -18.79 -27.96 -4.75
C GLY A 58 -18.99 -27.08 -5.99
N THR A 59 -19.95 -26.15 -5.97
CA THR A 59 -20.18 -25.20 -7.07
C THR A 59 -19.17 -24.04 -6.97
N GLN A 60 -18.49 -23.72 -8.07
CA GLN A 60 -17.56 -22.59 -8.13
C GLN A 60 -18.30 -21.34 -8.62
N GLN A 61 -18.29 -20.28 -7.82
CA GLN A 61 -18.70 -18.94 -8.23
C GLN A 61 -17.47 -18.13 -8.63
N SER A 62 -17.60 -17.30 -9.67
CA SER A 62 -16.54 -16.37 -10.04
C SER A 62 -17.06 -15.16 -10.80
N PHE A 63 -16.26 -14.09 -10.78
CA PHE A 63 -16.40 -12.95 -11.69
C PHE A 63 -15.05 -12.45 -12.17
N ALA A 64 -15.04 -11.85 -13.36
CA ALA A 64 -13.85 -11.22 -13.91
C ALA A 64 -13.37 -10.11 -12.96
N PHE A 65 -12.07 -10.12 -12.66
CA PHE A 65 -11.45 -9.17 -11.75
C PHE A 65 -10.21 -8.54 -12.41
N PRO A 66 -10.40 -7.71 -13.45
CA PRO A 66 -9.30 -7.09 -14.18
C PRO A 66 -8.63 -5.99 -13.36
N GLY A 67 -7.48 -5.51 -13.83
CA GLY A 67 -6.78 -4.38 -13.20
C GLY A 67 -5.73 -4.79 -12.14
N ILE A 68 -5.41 -6.08 -12.05
CA ILE A 68 -4.32 -6.59 -11.23
C ILE A 68 -3.28 -7.26 -12.10
N PHE A 69 -2.02 -6.86 -11.90
CA PHE A 69 -0.85 -7.56 -12.44
C PHE A 69 0.07 -7.96 -11.29
N LEU A 70 0.33 -9.27 -11.15
CA LEU A 70 1.22 -9.83 -10.12
C LEU A 70 2.46 -10.41 -10.79
N TRP A 71 3.63 -9.99 -10.31
CA TRP A 71 4.92 -10.49 -10.72
C TRP A 71 5.64 -11.10 -9.51
N GLU A 72 5.57 -12.42 -9.39
CA GLU A 72 6.25 -13.17 -8.34
C GLU A 72 7.77 -13.18 -8.52
N ASN A 73 8.51 -13.25 -7.41
CA ASN A 73 9.97 -13.21 -7.38
C ASN A 73 10.56 -12.04 -8.19
N PHE A 74 9.88 -10.88 -8.14
CA PHE A 74 10.31 -9.65 -8.79
C PHE A 74 11.68 -9.20 -8.26
N VAL A 75 11.92 -9.37 -6.96
CA VAL A 75 13.25 -9.26 -6.36
C VAL A 75 13.79 -10.63 -5.97
N SER A 76 15.09 -10.81 -6.07
CA SER A 76 15.74 -12.01 -5.52
C SER A 76 15.84 -11.93 -3.99
N GLU A 77 16.14 -13.05 -3.33
CA GLU A 77 16.40 -13.07 -1.89
C GLU A 77 17.59 -12.18 -1.49
N TYR A 78 18.64 -12.14 -2.32
CA TYR A 78 19.79 -11.27 -2.12
C TYR A 78 19.39 -9.78 -2.20
N GLU A 79 18.63 -9.41 -3.24
CA GLU A 79 18.17 -8.03 -3.42
C GLU A 79 17.24 -7.59 -2.29
N GLU A 80 16.36 -8.47 -1.83
CA GLU A 80 15.49 -8.18 -0.69
C GLU A 80 16.30 -7.93 0.59
N ASN A 81 17.34 -8.73 0.85
CA ASN A 81 18.21 -8.51 2.00
C ASN A 81 18.94 -7.16 1.91
N GLU A 82 19.47 -6.81 0.74
CA GLU A 82 20.12 -5.51 0.52
C GLU A 82 19.14 -4.34 0.66
N LEU A 83 17.92 -4.46 0.12
CA LEU A 83 16.86 -3.47 0.25
C LEU A 83 16.54 -3.19 1.71
N ILE A 84 16.28 -4.25 2.48
CA ILE A 84 15.91 -4.12 3.89
C ILE A 84 17.09 -3.60 4.72
N ALA A 85 18.30 -4.10 4.51
CA ALA A 85 19.50 -3.61 5.18
C ALA A 85 19.72 -2.11 4.93
N ARG A 86 19.44 -1.63 3.71
CA ARG A 86 19.54 -0.21 3.39
C ARG A 86 18.40 0.61 4.01
N MET A 87 17.15 0.14 3.93
CA MET A 87 16.02 0.84 4.55
C MET A 87 16.19 0.97 6.06
N ASP A 88 16.75 -0.05 6.73
CA ASP A 88 16.97 -0.06 8.18
C ASP A 88 18.14 0.84 8.64
N GLN A 89 18.96 1.37 7.72
CA GLN A 89 19.93 2.42 8.04
C GLN A 89 19.29 3.80 8.16
N ASP A 90 18.11 3.99 7.56
CA ASP A 90 17.36 5.23 7.60
C ASP A 90 16.31 5.23 8.73
N VAL A 91 15.82 6.42 9.11
CA VAL A 91 14.85 6.54 10.20
C VAL A 91 13.45 6.12 9.75
N TRP A 92 12.94 5.06 10.35
CA TRP A 92 11.53 4.70 10.30
C TRP A 92 10.69 5.61 11.20
N ARG A 93 9.77 6.39 10.62
CA ARG A 93 8.89 7.28 11.38
C ARG A 93 7.59 6.59 11.76
N GLU A 94 7.11 6.84 12.98
CA GLU A 94 5.81 6.35 13.43
C GLU A 94 4.68 6.78 12.49
N SER A 95 3.82 5.83 12.14
CA SER A 95 2.66 6.02 11.28
C SER A 95 1.40 5.50 11.97
N GLN A 96 0.26 5.68 11.31
CA GLN A 96 -1.03 5.24 11.84
C GLN A 96 -1.12 3.72 11.90
N SER A 97 -2.05 3.22 12.71
CA SER A 97 -2.41 1.81 12.87
C SER A 97 -1.19 0.89 13.02
N GLY A 98 -0.26 1.26 13.90
CA GLY A 98 0.87 0.41 14.31
C GLY A 98 2.07 0.40 13.37
N ARG A 99 1.94 0.98 12.17
CA ARG A 99 2.95 1.00 11.11
C ARG A 99 4.07 2.00 11.38
N ARG A 100 5.17 1.84 10.66
CA ARG A 100 6.19 2.87 10.45
C ARG A 100 6.34 3.17 8.96
N LYS A 101 6.94 4.31 8.61
CA LYS A 101 7.09 4.71 7.22
C LYS A 101 8.37 5.49 6.92
N GLN A 102 8.73 5.49 5.64
CA GLN A 102 9.72 6.37 5.02
C GLN A 102 9.10 6.90 3.72
N ASP A 103 9.02 8.22 3.58
CA ASP A 103 8.39 8.86 2.42
C ASP A 103 9.46 9.51 1.53
N PHE A 104 9.39 9.26 0.23
CA PHE A 104 10.23 9.87 -0.81
C PHE A 104 9.30 10.44 -1.89
N GLY A 105 8.89 11.70 -1.75
CA GLY A 105 7.96 12.30 -2.68
C GLY A 105 7.72 13.78 -2.38
N PRO A 106 6.92 14.47 -3.22
CA PRO A 106 6.57 15.85 -2.98
C PRO A 106 5.76 16.03 -1.68
N LYS A 107 5.72 17.27 -1.19
CA LYS A 107 4.85 17.63 -0.07
C LYS A 107 3.42 17.82 -0.57
N VAL A 108 2.53 16.92 -0.15
CA VAL A 108 1.12 16.90 -0.55
C VAL A 108 0.21 17.37 0.59
N ASN A 109 -0.79 18.18 0.26
CA ASN A 109 -1.95 18.45 1.10
C ASN A 109 -3.20 17.93 0.38
N PHE A 110 -3.58 16.70 0.70
CA PHE A 110 -4.71 16.01 0.09
C PHE A 110 -6.02 16.78 0.26
N LYS A 111 -6.33 17.27 1.48
CA LYS A 111 -7.56 18.04 1.74
C LYS A 111 -7.71 19.31 0.90
N LYS A 112 -6.59 19.95 0.55
CA LYS A 112 -6.59 21.20 -0.23
C LYS A 112 -6.26 20.99 -1.71
N HIS A 113 -6.05 19.74 -2.16
CA HIS A 113 -5.63 19.41 -3.52
C HIS A 113 -4.42 20.25 -3.94
N ARG A 114 -3.36 20.24 -3.11
CA ARG A 114 -2.15 21.03 -3.35
C ARG A 114 -0.91 20.18 -3.21
N VAL A 115 -0.02 20.28 -4.19
CA VAL A 115 1.30 19.65 -4.18
C VAL A 115 2.39 20.71 -4.37
N ARG A 116 3.53 20.51 -3.71
CA ARG A 116 4.72 21.36 -3.82
C ARG A 116 5.97 20.49 -3.67
N VAL A 117 7.07 20.89 -4.31
CA VAL A 117 8.36 20.19 -4.20
C VAL A 117 8.80 19.99 -2.74
N GLY A 118 8.80 21.06 -1.94
CA GLY A 118 9.18 20.97 -0.53
C GLY A 118 10.64 20.55 -0.36
N ASN A 119 10.89 19.55 0.49
CA ASN A 119 12.23 18.98 0.73
C ASN A 119 12.52 17.75 -0.14
N PHE A 120 11.69 17.49 -1.16
CA PHE A 120 11.85 16.31 -2.01
C PHE A 120 13.17 16.37 -2.78
N THR A 121 14.01 15.35 -2.60
CA THR A 121 15.36 15.24 -3.18
C THR A 121 15.49 14.11 -4.21
N GLY A 122 14.39 13.42 -4.48
CA GLY A 122 14.31 12.32 -5.44
C GLY A 122 13.91 11.00 -4.79
N LEU A 123 13.86 9.95 -5.60
CA LEU A 123 13.71 8.57 -5.13
C LEU A 123 15.05 8.05 -4.59
N PRO A 124 15.10 7.02 -3.72
CA PRO A 124 16.35 6.52 -3.21
C PRO A 124 17.14 5.77 -4.29
N ALA A 125 18.48 5.85 -4.23
CA ALA A 125 19.38 5.27 -5.22
C ALA A 125 19.14 3.77 -5.47
N ILE A 126 18.82 3.02 -4.42
CA ILE A 126 18.57 1.57 -4.49
C ILE A 126 17.34 1.21 -5.34
N SER A 127 16.39 2.13 -5.50
CA SER A 127 15.18 1.90 -6.30
C SER A 127 15.41 2.05 -7.80
N ARG A 128 16.54 2.62 -8.26
CA ARG A 128 16.82 2.81 -9.69
C ARG A 128 16.69 1.50 -10.47
N GLN A 129 17.36 0.45 -10.00
CA GLN A 129 17.34 -0.85 -10.65
C GLN A 129 15.96 -1.51 -10.62
N LEU A 130 15.14 -1.21 -9.61
CA LEU A 130 13.77 -1.71 -9.51
C LEU A 130 12.89 -1.02 -10.55
N VAL A 131 12.96 0.31 -10.67
CA VAL A 131 12.21 1.08 -11.67
C VAL A 131 12.63 0.70 -13.10
N ASP A 132 13.93 0.53 -13.34
CA ASP A 132 14.45 0.05 -14.65
C ASP A 132 13.98 -1.38 -14.98
N ARG A 133 13.70 -2.21 -13.96
CA ARG A 133 13.13 -3.55 -14.15
C ARG A 133 11.63 -3.51 -14.39
N MET A 134 10.91 -2.65 -13.69
CA MET A 134 9.46 -2.44 -13.88
C MET A 134 9.15 -2.12 -15.34
N SER A 135 9.92 -1.22 -15.97
CA SER A 135 9.70 -0.80 -17.36
C SER A 135 9.84 -1.91 -18.41
N LYS A 136 10.40 -3.07 -18.04
CA LYS A 136 10.48 -4.25 -18.91
C LYS A 136 9.15 -4.98 -19.05
N ALA A 137 8.24 -4.80 -18.09
CA ALA A 137 6.88 -5.31 -18.21
C ALA A 137 6.07 -4.39 -19.14
N PRO A 138 5.37 -4.92 -20.16
CA PRO A 138 4.56 -4.10 -21.07
C PRO A 138 3.55 -3.20 -20.35
N GLN A 139 2.97 -3.68 -19.24
CA GLN A 139 2.03 -2.94 -18.39
C GLN A 139 2.64 -1.68 -17.74
N LEU A 140 3.97 -1.63 -17.58
CA LEU A 140 4.68 -0.57 -16.89
C LEU A 140 5.71 0.13 -17.81
N ALA A 141 5.64 -0.06 -19.13
CA ALA A 141 6.64 0.46 -20.05
C ALA A 141 6.78 2.00 -20.01
N SER A 142 5.67 2.71 -19.75
CA SER A 142 5.62 4.17 -19.59
C SER A 142 5.61 4.63 -18.14
N PHE A 143 5.67 3.72 -17.18
CA PHE A 143 5.55 4.05 -15.75
C PHE A 143 6.74 4.89 -15.30
N LYS A 144 6.45 6.08 -14.75
CA LYS A 144 7.45 6.99 -14.20
C LYS A 144 7.05 7.40 -12.78
N PRO A 145 7.63 6.78 -11.75
CA PRO A 145 7.26 7.11 -10.39
C PRO A 145 7.79 8.48 -9.98
N VAL A 146 6.92 9.25 -9.33
CA VAL A 146 7.24 10.54 -8.69
C VAL A 146 7.34 10.41 -7.18
N GLU A 147 6.80 9.33 -6.63
CA GLU A 147 6.77 9.06 -5.20
C GLU A 147 7.08 7.58 -4.92
N GLN A 148 7.80 7.36 -3.82
CA GLN A 148 7.97 6.07 -3.18
C GLN A 148 7.65 6.20 -1.69
N CYS A 149 6.74 5.38 -1.18
CA CYS A 149 6.47 5.22 0.24
C CYS A 149 6.86 3.81 0.69
N ASN A 150 7.80 3.71 1.62
CA ASN A 150 8.07 2.46 2.31
C ASN A 150 7.20 2.39 3.57
N LEU A 151 6.53 1.27 3.78
CA LEU A 151 5.77 0.98 4.99
C LEU A 151 6.32 -0.27 5.66
N ASP A 152 6.51 -0.19 6.97
CA ASP A 152 6.95 -1.29 7.82
C ASP A 152 5.84 -1.67 8.80
N TYR A 153 5.47 -2.95 8.75
CA TYR A 153 4.38 -3.55 9.50
C TYR A 153 4.97 -4.52 10.53
N ASP A 154 4.40 -4.48 11.72
CA ASP A 154 4.73 -5.35 12.83
C ASP A 154 3.45 -5.98 13.40
N ARG A 155 3.43 -7.32 13.45
CA ARG A 155 2.35 -8.12 14.05
C ARG A 155 2.13 -7.75 15.52
N LEU A 156 3.20 -7.53 16.29
CA LEU A 156 3.12 -7.20 17.73
C LEU A 156 2.52 -5.82 17.98
N ARG A 157 2.48 -4.97 16.94
CA ARG A 157 1.82 -3.67 16.96
C ARG A 157 0.36 -3.75 16.48
N GLY A 158 -0.08 -4.88 15.92
CA GLY A 158 -1.33 -4.99 15.17
C GLY A 158 -1.33 -4.05 13.98
N SER A 159 -0.25 -4.07 13.21
CA SER A 159 -0.14 -3.22 12.04
C SER A 159 -1.18 -3.62 10.99
N ALA A 160 -1.87 -2.63 10.44
CA ALA A 160 -2.87 -2.80 9.38
C ALA A 160 -2.89 -1.53 8.54
N ILE A 161 -3.66 -1.46 7.45
CA ILE A 161 -4.07 -0.21 6.80
C ILE A 161 -5.54 -0.35 6.41
N ASP A 162 -6.35 0.66 6.76
CA ASP A 162 -7.79 0.65 6.53
C ASP A 162 -8.11 0.65 5.02
N PRO A 163 -9.28 0.15 4.60
CA PRO A 163 -9.74 0.26 3.22
C PRO A 163 -9.75 1.70 2.73
N HIS A 164 -9.08 1.96 1.60
CA HIS A 164 -9.00 3.29 1.00
C HIS A 164 -8.78 3.24 -0.52
N LEU A 165 -8.98 4.39 -1.16
CA LEU A 165 -8.53 4.68 -2.52
C LEU A 165 -7.40 5.71 -2.45
N ASP A 166 -6.43 5.58 -3.35
CA ASP A 166 -5.39 6.59 -3.53
C ASP A 166 -5.95 7.79 -4.31
N ASP A 167 -5.57 9.00 -3.91
CA ASP A 167 -6.05 10.26 -4.49
C ASP A 167 -5.81 10.37 -6.01
N SER A 168 -6.85 10.18 -6.82
CA SER A 168 -6.76 10.17 -8.29
C SER A 168 -6.47 11.53 -8.91
N TRP A 169 -6.62 12.64 -8.17
CA TRP A 169 -6.24 13.97 -8.65
C TRP A 169 -4.71 14.09 -8.78
N LEU A 170 -3.94 13.41 -7.94
CA LEU A 170 -2.48 13.49 -7.93
C LEU A 170 -1.82 12.26 -8.53
N TRP A 171 -2.31 11.09 -8.19
CA TRP A 171 -1.70 9.83 -8.61
C TRP A 171 -2.30 9.35 -9.93
N GLY A 172 -1.46 8.84 -10.81
CA GLY A 172 -1.81 8.35 -12.15
C GLY A 172 -2.09 6.85 -12.17
N GLU A 173 -2.23 6.29 -13.37
CA GLU A 173 -2.91 5.02 -13.66
C GLU A 173 -2.43 3.79 -12.89
N HIS A 174 -1.15 3.72 -12.55
CA HIS A 174 -0.57 2.55 -11.90
C HIS A 174 -0.18 2.85 -10.45
N LEU A 175 -0.65 2.00 -9.54
CA LEU A 175 -0.13 1.89 -8.19
C LEU A 175 0.73 0.63 -8.12
N VAL A 176 2.04 0.78 -7.94
CA VAL A 176 2.99 -0.35 -7.99
C VAL A 176 3.52 -0.61 -6.59
N THR A 177 3.34 -1.80 -6.04
CA THR A 177 3.83 -2.15 -4.69
C THR A 177 4.72 -3.39 -4.75
N ILE A 178 5.92 -3.29 -4.18
CA ILE A 178 6.80 -4.44 -3.93
C ILE A 178 6.56 -4.94 -2.50
N ASN A 179 6.34 -6.24 -2.35
CA ASN A 179 6.12 -6.91 -1.07
C ASN A 179 7.39 -7.61 -0.57
N LEU A 180 7.82 -7.36 0.67
CA LEU A 180 9.08 -7.84 1.23
C LEU A 180 8.90 -8.45 2.63
N LEU A 181 9.85 -9.30 3.01
CA LEU A 181 10.02 -10.03 4.28
C LEU A 181 8.96 -11.08 4.62
N SER A 182 7.68 -10.85 4.31
CA SER A 182 6.59 -11.76 4.63
C SER A 182 5.54 -11.77 3.54
N ASP A 183 4.92 -12.92 3.33
CA ASP A 183 3.67 -13.05 2.58
C ASP A 183 2.57 -12.26 3.31
N THR A 184 1.56 -11.83 2.56
CA THR A 184 0.36 -11.18 3.10
C THR A 184 -0.84 -11.37 2.17
N VAL A 185 -1.97 -10.78 2.53
CA VAL A 185 -3.15 -10.65 1.67
C VAL A 185 -3.47 -9.18 1.49
N LEU A 186 -3.51 -8.72 0.23
CA LEU A 186 -4.10 -7.43 -0.12
C LEU A 186 -5.61 -7.63 -0.23
N THR A 187 -6.37 -6.94 0.61
CA THR A 187 -7.83 -6.98 0.52
C THR A 187 -8.29 -5.94 -0.48
N MET A 188 -9.12 -6.34 -1.44
CA MET A 188 -9.84 -5.45 -2.33
C MET A 188 -11.32 -5.48 -1.94
N SER A 189 -11.92 -4.34 -1.61
CA SER A 189 -13.32 -4.26 -1.21
C SER A 189 -14.15 -3.24 -1.98
N LEU A 190 -15.44 -3.56 -2.16
CA LEU A 190 -16.41 -2.75 -2.88
C LEU A 190 -17.73 -2.67 -2.08
N ASP A 191 -18.19 -1.46 -1.79
CA ASP A 191 -19.43 -1.17 -1.01
C ASP A 191 -20.70 -1.27 -1.86
N GLN A 192 -20.69 -2.18 -2.84
CA GLN A 192 -21.82 -2.49 -3.72
C GLN A 192 -21.77 -4.01 -3.83
N GLY A 193 -22.72 -4.71 -3.22
CA GLY A 193 -22.68 -6.16 -3.18
C GLY A 193 -22.66 -6.80 -4.57
N TRP A 194 -22.27 -8.07 -4.62
CA TRP A 194 -22.09 -8.80 -5.86
C TRP A 194 -23.06 -9.98 -5.94
N GLY A 195 -23.75 -10.12 -7.07
CA GLY A 195 -24.73 -11.18 -7.30
C GLY A 195 -25.83 -11.18 -6.24
N ASP A 196 -26.02 -12.32 -5.58
CA ASP A 196 -27.03 -12.51 -4.53
C ASP A 196 -26.62 -11.96 -3.15
N MET A 197 -25.44 -11.32 -3.03
CA MET A 197 -24.96 -10.77 -1.74
C MET A 197 -25.70 -9.50 -1.26
N GLY A 198 -26.77 -9.08 -1.93
CA GLY A 198 -27.56 -7.90 -1.56
C GLY A 198 -26.73 -6.61 -1.55
N ASP A 199 -27.05 -5.65 -0.68
CA ASP A 199 -26.32 -4.38 -0.53
C ASP A 199 -25.05 -4.49 0.37
N GLY A 200 -24.45 -5.68 0.51
CA GLY A 200 -23.28 -5.92 1.37
C GLY A 200 -21.93 -5.53 0.75
N GLU A 201 -20.89 -5.29 1.57
CA GLU A 201 -19.51 -5.11 1.08
C GLU A 201 -18.95 -6.45 0.58
N VAL A 202 -18.42 -6.48 -0.65
CA VAL A 202 -17.72 -7.66 -1.20
C VAL A 202 -16.23 -7.51 -0.99
N ARG A 203 -15.57 -8.57 -0.52
CA ARG A 203 -14.12 -8.59 -0.27
C ARG A 203 -13.44 -9.70 -1.06
N VAL A 204 -12.49 -9.31 -1.89
CA VAL A 204 -11.60 -10.21 -2.63
C VAL A 204 -10.24 -10.23 -1.94
N ALA A 205 -9.79 -11.39 -1.50
CA ALA A 205 -8.44 -11.63 -1.03
C ALA A 205 -7.49 -11.78 -2.22
N VAL A 206 -6.47 -10.92 -2.32
CA VAL A 206 -5.39 -11.06 -3.28
C VAL A 206 -4.15 -11.56 -2.54
N PRO A 207 -3.78 -12.85 -2.67
CA PRO A 207 -2.55 -13.37 -2.08
C PRO A 207 -1.35 -12.59 -2.63
N LEU A 208 -0.49 -12.11 -1.74
CA LEU A 208 0.67 -11.31 -2.09
C LEU A 208 1.92 -11.95 -1.49
N PRO A 209 2.59 -12.85 -2.25
CA PRO A 209 3.80 -13.52 -1.80
C PRO A 209 4.93 -12.53 -1.51
N ARG A 210 5.85 -12.89 -0.62
CA ARG A 210 7.12 -12.20 -0.39
C ARG A 210 7.91 -12.11 -1.70
N ARG A 211 8.64 -11.01 -1.88
CA ARG A 211 9.43 -10.66 -3.07
C ARG A 211 8.63 -10.42 -4.35
N SER A 212 7.31 -10.37 -4.27
CA SER A 212 6.47 -10.06 -5.43
C SER A 212 6.32 -8.55 -5.66
N LEU A 213 5.96 -8.19 -6.88
CA LEU A 213 5.46 -6.87 -7.25
C LEU A 213 4.01 -7.01 -7.68
N ILE A 214 3.13 -6.16 -7.17
CA ILE A 214 1.75 -6.03 -7.60
C ILE A 214 1.50 -4.65 -8.20
N VAL A 215 0.72 -4.61 -9.27
CA VAL A 215 0.23 -3.37 -9.88
C VAL A 215 -1.29 -3.36 -9.81
N LEU A 216 -1.85 -2.30 -9.25
CA LEU A 216 -3.26 -1.97 -9.36
C LEU A 216 -3.43 -0.91 -10.45
N TYR A 217 -4.34 -1.18 -11.38
CA TYR A 217 -4.72 -0.29 -12.48
C TYR A 217 -6.18 -0.54 -12.86
N GLY A 218 -6.76 0.31 -13.72
CA GLY A 218 -8.14 0.20 -14.16
C GLY A 218 -9.13 0.14 -12.98
N GLU A 219 -10.14 -0.71 -13.08
CA GLU A 219 -11.18 -0.81 -12.05
C GLU A 219 -10.63 -1.16 -10.66
N ALA A 220 -9.64 -2.07 -10.57
CA ALA A 220 -9.04 -2.44 -9.29
C ALA A 220 -8.40 -1.24 -8.58
N ARG A 221 -7.81 -0.31 -9.33
CA ARG A 221 -7.27 0.95 -8.77
C ARG A 221 -8.36 1.93 -8.38
N HIS A 222 -9.33 2.15 -9.27
CA HIS A 222 -10.21 3.31 -9.21
C HIS A 222 -11.53 3.07 -8.48
N ARG A 223 -11.97 1.81 -8.39
CA ARG A 223 -13.27 1.44 -7.79
C ARG A 223 -13.13 0.63 -6.52
N TRP A 224 -12.10 -0.20 -6.42
CA TRP A 224 -11.93 -1.11 -5.29
C TRP A 224 -11.03 -0.49 -4.23
N LYS A 225 -11.54 -0.36 -3.01
CA LYS A 225 -10.74 0.06 -1.87
C LYS A 225 -9.73 -1.04 -1.57
N HIS A 226 -8.49 -0.67 -1.29
CA HIS A 226 -7.46 -1.62 -0.90
C HIS A 226 -7.09 -1.48 0.58
N ALA A 227 -6.81 -2.60 1.24
CA ALA A 227 -6.51 -2.68 2.66
C ALA A 227 -5.50 -3.80 2.98
N ILE A 228 -4.90 -3.73 4.17
CA ILE A 228 -4.14 -4.83 4.77
C ILE A 228 -4.67 -4.99 6.19
N HIS A 229 -5.28 -6.14 6.49
CA HIS A 229 -5.84 -6.38 7.81
C HIS A 229 -4.79 -6.96 8.77
N ARG A 230 -5.00 -6.74 10.07
CA ARG A 230 -4.10 -7.22 11.13
C ARG A 230 -3.87 -8.72 11.07
N LYS A 231 -4.93 -9.48 10.76
CA LYS A 231 -4.90 -10.95 10.65
C LYS A 231 -3.97 -11.44 9.53
N ASP A 232 -3.67 -10.59 8.53
CA ASP A 232 -2.85 -10.95 7.37
C ASP A 232 -1.39 -10.48 7.53
N ILE A 233 -1.02 -10.01 8.72
CA ILE A 233 0.35 -9.67 9.11
C ILE A 233 0.86 -10.74 10.09
N GLN A 234 1.59 -11.72 9.55
CA GLN A 234 2.08 -12.88 10.32
C GLN A 234 3.43 -12.63 11.00
N GLY A 235 4.20 -11.66 10.51
CA GLY A 235 5.50 -11.24 11.01
C GLY A 235 5.84 -9.82 10.58
N ARG A 236 7.13 -9.46 10.60
CA ARG A 236 7.57 -8.20 10.01
C ARG A 236 7.34 -8.25 8.50
N ARG A 237 6.63 -7.27 7.97
CA ARG A 237 6.40 -7.10 6.54
C ARG A 237 6.80 -5.69 6.15
N VAL A 238 7.56 -5.56 5.08
CA VAL A 238 7.88 -4.25 4.50
C VAL A 238 7.30 -4.20 3.09
N CYS A 239 6.81 -3.04 2.67
CA CYS A 239 6.49 -2.82 1.27
C CYS A 239 6.99 -1.47 0.78
N SER A 240 7.28 -1.38 -0.51
CA SER A 240 7.60 -0.13 -1.21
C SER A 240 6.54 0.12 -2.26
N THR A 241 5.72 1.14 -2.05
CA THR A 241 4.70 1.58 -3.01
C THR A 241 5.23 2.75 -3.82
N PHE A 242 5.09 2.67 -5.13
CA PHE A 242 5.51 3.66 -6.11
C PHE A 242 4.27 4.20 -6.83
N ARG A 243 4.23 5.51 -7.02
CA ARG A 243 3.11 6.21 -7.68
C ARG A 243 3.62 7.11 -8.78
N GLU A 244 2.93 7.09 -9.91
CA GLU A 244 3.13 8.05 -10.99
C GLU A 244 2.18 9.24 -10.86
N LEU A 245 2.45 10.32 -11.59
CA LEU A 245 1.59 11.50 -11.63
C LEU A 245 0.33 11.25 -12.49
N SER A 246 -0.78 11.88 -12.10
CA SER A 246 -2.00 11.94 -12.92
C SER A 246 -1.80 12.80 -14.17
N GLU A 247 -2.71 12.67 -15.14
CA GLU A 247 -2.69 13.42 -16.41
C GLU A 247 -2.64 14.95 -16.21
N GLU A 248 -3.15 15.48 -15.10
CA GLU A 248 -3.10 16.91 -14.75
C GLU A 248 -1.66 17.45 -14.71
N PHE A 249 -0.69 16.61 -14.36
CA PHE A 249 0.71 16.98 -14.20
C PHE A 249 1.59 16.50 -15.36
N LEU A 250 1.03 15.76 -16.32
CA LEU A 250 1.76 15.27 -17.49
C LEU A 250 1.67 16.26 -18.65
N GLN A 251 2.29 15.92 -19.77
CA GLN A 251 2.31 16.75 -20.98
C GLN A 251 0.88 17.10 -21.43
N GLY A 252 0.60 18.40 -21.59
CA GLY A 252 -0.73 18.93 -21.93
C GLY A 252 -1.65 19.18 -20.73
N GLY A 253 -1.26 18.78 -19.52
CA GLY A 253 -1.99 19.02 -18.29
C GLY A 253 -1.77 20.42 -17.71
N GLU A 254 -2.71 20.89 -16.88
CA GLU A 254 -2.66 22.24 -16.29
C GLU A 254 -1.43 22.47 -15.38
N GLN A 255 -0.90 21.40 -14.79
CA GLN A 255 0.25 21.39 -13.89
C GLN A 255 1.51 20.79 -14.54
N GLU A 256 1.58 20.67 -15.86
CA GLU A 256 2.69 20.06 -16.62
C GLU A 256 4.07 20.53 -16.14
N LYS A 257 4.22 21.85 -15.92
CA LYS A 257 5.50 22.44 -15.49
C LYS A 257 5.94 21.90 -14.13
N LEU A 258 5.01 21.81 -13.17
CA LEU A 258 5.29 21.27 -11.84
C LEU A 258 5.53 19.76 -11.91
N GLY A 259 4.75 19.04 -12.71
CA GLY A 259 4.96 17.60 -12.90
C GLY A 259 6.32 17.26 -13.50
N SER A 260 6.77 18.04 -14.48
CA SER A 260 8.10 17.91 -15.08
C SER A 260 9.21 18.12 -14.04
N GLU A 261 9.12 19.19 -13.23
CA GLU A 261 10.07 19.44 -12.14
C GLU A 261 10.11 18.30 -11.12
N LEU A 262 8.94 17.77 -10.74
CA LEU A 262 8.85 16.66 -9.80
C LEU A 262 9.45 15.37 -10.36
N LEU A 263 9.22 15.07 -11.63
CA LEU A 263 9.78 13.89 -12.30
C LEU A 263 11.30 14.00 -12.45
N ASP A 264 11.83 15.18 -12.80
CA ASP A 264 13.27 15.42 -12.88
C ASP A 264 13.96 15.17 -11.53
N ILE A 265 13.33 15.63 -10.44
CA ILE A 265 13.81 15.38 -9.07
C ILE A 265 13.71 13.89 -8.74
N ALA A 266 12.53 13.28 -8.92
CA ALA A 266 12.27 11.88 -8.61
C ALA A 266 13.30 10.94 -9.28
N LEU A 267 13.48 11.11 -10.59
CA LEU A 267 14.31 10.25 -11.44
C LEU A 267 15.82 10.61 -11.38
N SER A 268 16.20 11.58 -10.55
CA SER A 268 17.61 11.76 -10.19
C SER A 268 18.15 10.62 -9.32
N PHE A 269 17.25 9.93 -8.60
CA PHE A 269 17.53 8.90 -7.60
C PHE A 269 18.53 9.32 -6.50
N LYS A 270 18.50 10.59 -6.09
CA LYS A 270 19.34 11.16 -5.02
C LYS A 270 18.59 11.33 -3.69
N GLY A 271 17.45 10.65 -3.57
CA GLY A 271 16.51 10.79 -2.47
C GLY A 271 17.06 10.36 -1.12
N ILE A 272 16.74 11.16 -0.11
CA ILE A 272 16.76 10.80 1.30
C ILE A 272 15.33 10.81 1.86
N PRO A 273 14.99 9.97 2.85
CA PRO A 273 13.63 9.91 3.38
C PRO A 273 13.26 11.20 4.13
N LEU A 274 12.01 11.66 3.94
CA LEU A 274 11.50 12.95 4.42
C LEU A 274 10.95 12.94 5.84
#